data_AF-A0A655AXD2-F1
#
_entry.id   AF-A0A655AXD2-F1
#
_cell.length_a   1.000
_cell.length_b   1.000
_cell.length_c   1.000
_cell.angle_alpha   90.00
_cell.angle_beta   90.00
_cell.angle_gamma   90.00
#
_symmetry.space_group_name_H-M   'P 1'
#
loop_
_entity.id
_entity.type
_entity.pdbx_description
1 polymer ?
#
loop_
_entity_poly.entity_id
_entity_poly.type
_entity_poly.pdbx_seq_one_letter_code
_entity_poly.pdbx_strand_id
1 'polypeptide(L)' 'MVEGHCDGVSADRTRYDSPFVCIFETRDGMIISLREYSDTQSLAEVYPVACATPGRC' A
#
# COMPACT_ATOMS: atom_id res chain seq x y z
N MET A 1 -0.69 15.78 5.34
CA MET A 1 -1.43 14.51 5.47
C MET A 1 -2.46 14.48 4.37
N VAL A 2 -2.55 13.36 3.67
CA VAL A 2 -3.52 13.13 2.59
C VAL A 2 -4.20 11.80 2.88
N GLU A 3 -5.52 11.79 2.79
CA GLU A 3 -6.33 10.58 2.87
C GLU A 3 -6.70 10.14 1.46
N GLY A 4 -6.68 8.84 1.23
CA GLY A 4 -6.95 8.24 -0.07
C GLY A 4 -7.72 6.94 0.06
N HIS A 5 -8.30 6.55 -1.06
CA HIS A 5 -9.06 5.31 -1.19
C HIS A 5 -8.66 4.63 -2.49
N CYS A 6 -8.34 3.35 -2.43
CA CYS A 6 -7.81 2.58 -3.56
C CYS A 6 -8.73 1.41 -3.88
N ASP A 7 -9.44 1.50 -5.01
CA ASP A 7 -10.16 0.38 -5.62
C ASP A 7 -9.27 -0.26 -6.70
N GLY A 8 -9.14 -1.59 -6.66
CA GLY A 8 -8.26 -2.29 -7.57
C GLY A 8 -8.49 -3.80 -7.63
N VAL A 9 -7.76 -4.43 -8.54
CA VAL A 9 -7.78 -5.89 -8.74
C VAL A 9 -6.34 -6.38 -8.82
N SER A 10 -6.00 -7.37 -7.98
CA SER A 10 -4.68 -8.00 -7.99
C SER A 10 -4.46 -8.90 -9.21
N ALA A 11 -3.22 -9.34 -9.44
CA ALA A 11 -2.89 -10.28 -10.52
C ALA A 11 -3.69 -11.60 -10.42
N ASP A 12 -3.96 -12.04 -9.19
CA ASP A 12 -4.77 -13.24 -8.90
C ASP A 12 -6.28 -12.97 -8.96
N ARG A 13 -6.67 -11.79 -9.47
CA ARG A 13 -8.05 -11.33 -9.66
C ARG A 13 -8.81 -11.06 -8.36
N THR A 14 -8.12 -10.92 -7.22
CA THR A 14 -8.74 -10.49 -5.97
C THR A 14 -9.02 -9.00 -6.04
N ARG A 15 -10.29 -8.60 -5.90
CA ARG A 15 -10.65 -7.19 -5.76
C ARG A 15 -10.33 -6.70 -4.37
N TYR A 16 -9.88 -5.47 -4.25
CA TYR A 16 -9.71 -4.79 -2.98
C TYR A 16 -10.16 -3.35 -3.11
N ASP A 17 -10.72 -2.85 -2.02
CA ASP A 17 -11.21 -1.48 -1.88
C ASP A 17 -10.75 -0.98 -0.52
N SER A 18 -9.65 -0.23 -0.50
CA SER A 18 -8.84 -0.06 0.71
C SER A 18 -8.51 1.41 0.99
N PRO A 19 -8.81 1.92 2.20
CA PRO A 19 -8.40 3.25 2.61
C PRO A 19 -6.92 3.29 3.00
N PHE A 20 -6.29 4.44 2.79
CA PHE A 20 -4.94 4.70 3.28
C PHE A 20 -4.72 6.17 3.65
N VAL A 21 -3.70 6.40 4.47
CA VAL A 21 -3.25 7.74 4.85
C VAL A 21 -1.77 7.89 4.53
N CYS A 22 -1.42 8.96 3.82
CA CYS A 22 -0.04 9.35 3.56
C CYS A 22 0.36 10.58 4.38
N ILE A 23 1.53 10.49 5.00
CA ILE A 23 2.23 11.61 5.61
C ILE A 23 3.50 11.87 4.80
N PHE A 24 3.52 12.99 4.10
CA PHE A 24 4.65 13.43 3.28
C PHE A 24 5.49 14.46 4.03
N GLU A 25 6.81 14.35 3.91
CA GLU A 25 7.73 15.44 4.19
C GLU A 25 8.25 15.99 2.87
N THR A 26 8.19 17.30 2.71
CA THR A 26 8.59 17.98 1.46
C THR A 26 9.73 18.94 1.70
N ARG A 27 10.66 19.03 0.75
CA ARG A 27 11.72 20.04 0.70
C ARG A 27 11.83 20.56 -0.73
N ASP A 28 11.81 21.87 -0.89
CA ASP A 28 11.92 22.55 -2.18
C ASP A 28 10.89 22.05 -3.22
N GLY A 29 9.67 21.75 -2.76
CA GLY A 29 8.58 21.22 -3.60
C GLY A 29 8.68 19.72 -3.93
N MET A 30 9.75 19.05 -3.52
CA MET A 30 9.94 17.61 -3.70
C MET A 30 9.55 16.84 -2.44
N ILE A 31 8.90 15.68 -2.59
CA ILE A 31 8.67 14.75 -1.49
C ILE A 31 10.00 14.06 -1.15
N ILE A 32 10.46 14.19 0.08
CA ILE A 32 11.72 13.61 0.56
C ILE A 32 11.51 12.45 1.54
N SER A 33 10.30 12.29 2.08
CA SER A 33 9.92 11.16 2.92
C SER A 33 8.43 10.90 2.80
N LEU A 34 8.05 9.63 2.90
CA LEU A 34 6.67 9.15 2.89
C LEU A 34 6.51 8.11 3.99
N ARG A 35 5.50 8.32 4.83
CA ARG A 35 4.94 7.28 5.70
C ARG A 35 3.51 7.01 5.27
N GLU A 36 3.24 5.77 4.88
CA GLU A 36 1.92 5.31 4.49
C GLU A 36 1.37 4.36 5.55
N TYR A 37 0.10 4.56 5.90
CA TYR A 37 -0.67 3.67 6.75
C TYR A 37 -1.88 3.19 5.94
N SER A 38 -1.88 1.91 5.59
CA SER A 38 -2.89 1.27 4.75
C SER A 38 -3.60 0.15 5.52
N ASP A 39 -4.77 -0.28 5.05
CA ASP A 39 -5.52 -1.37 5.69
C ASP A 39 -4.80 -2.72 5.53
N THR A 40 -4.31 -3.24 6.67
CA THR A 40 -3.58 -4.50 6.72
C THR A 40 -4.48 -5.72 6.57
N GLN A 41 -5.79 -5.59 6.78
CA GLN A 41 -6.75 -6.69 6.54
C GLN A 41 -6.92 -6.88 5.03
N SER A 42 -7.20 -5.81 4.29
CA SER A 42 -7.20 -5.85 2.82
C SER A 42 -5.89 -6.42 2.25
N LEU A 43 -4.74 -6.05 2.81
CA LEU A 43 -3.45 -6.61 2.39
C LEU A 43 -3.39 -8.14 2.59
N ALA A 44 -3.82 -8.65 3.74
CA ALA A 44 -3.82 -10.07 4.05
C ALA A 44 -4.80 -10.87 3.18
N GLU A 45 -5.93 -10.28 2.80
CA GLU A 45 -6.90 -10.89 1.89
C GLU A 45 -6.35 -10.99 0.45
N VAL A 46 -5.65 -9.95 -0.01
CA VAL A 46 -5.05 -9.90 -1.35
C VAL A 46 -3.78 -10.76 -1.43
N TYR A 47 -2.98 -10.79 -0.36
CA TYR A 47 -1.70 -11.50 -0.29
C TYR A 47 -1.62 -12.42 0.95
N PRO A 48 -2.38 -13.53 0.97
CA PRO A 48 -2.51 -14.40 2.14
C PRO A 48 -1.23 -15.21 2.44
N VAL A 49 -0.31 -15.32 1.47
CA VAL A 49 1.02 -15.89 1.68
C VAL A 49 2.01 -14.73 1.69
N ALA A 50 2.52 -14.39 2.87
CA ALA A 50 3.65 -13.48 2.97
C ALA A 50 4.74 -13.96 2.01
N CYS A 51 5.27 -13.06 1.19
CA CYS A 51 6.53 -13.25 0.52
C CYS A 51 7.64 -13.37 1.59
N ALA A 52 7.68 -14.51 2.27
CA ALA A 52 8.80 -15.08 2.97
C ALA A 52 9.44 -16.14 2.06
N THR A 53 9.48 -15.89 0.74
CA THR A 53 10.35 -16.64 -0.17
C THR A 53 11.61 -15.83 -0.40
N PRO A 54 12.71 -16.10 0.32
CA PRO A 54 13.99 -15.49 -0.01
C PRO A 54 14.45 -16.08 -1.33
N GLY A 55 14.35 -15.34 -2.44
CA GLY A 55 14.84 -15.85 -3.72
C GLY A 55 14.45 -15.15 -5.01
N ARG A 56 13.76 -14.01 -4.99
CA ARG A 56 13.52 -13.24 -6.23
C ARG A 56 13.79 -11.76 -5.98
N CYS A 57 15.07 -11.41 -6.04
CA CYS A 57 15.56 -10.11 -6.48
C CYS A 57 15.75 -10.17 -8.00
#